data_AF-A0A531L264-F1
#
_entry.id   AF-A0A531L264-F1
#
_cell.length_a   1.000
_cell.length_b   1.000
_cell.length_c   1.000
_cell.angle_alpha   90.00
_cell.angle_beta   90.00
_cell.angle_gamma   90.00
#
_symmetry.space_group_name_H-M   'P 1'
#
loop_
_entity.id
_entity.type
_entity.pdbx_description
1 polymer ?
#
loop_
_entity_poly.entity_id
_entity_poly.type
_entity_poly.pdbx_seq_one_letter_code
_entity_poly.pdbx_strand_id
1 'polypeptide(L)'
;KDQSGYFRAFKGLARHVYTVPVSLSEASVPNDELAIRAVEAGLSAEPVSSVANALMLLRDTWDGPPPRILISGSLYLAGAVLAENGTPPV
;
A
#
# COMPACT_ATOMS: atom_id res chain seq x y z
N LYS A 1 -2.84 -12.24 -9.39
CA LYS A 1 -2.25 -11.01 -9.98
C LYS A 1 -0.74 -11.18 -10.06
N ASP A 2 -0.07 -10.70 -11.11
CA ASP A 2 1.40 -10.61 -11.13
C ASP A 2 1.85 -9.45 -10.22
N GLN A 3 2.25 -9.79 -9.00
CA GLN A 3 2.60 -8.81 -7.98
C GLN A 3 4.01 -8.26 -8.18
N SER A 4 4.96 -9.10 -8.55
CA SER A 4 6.33 -8.66 -8.82
C SER A 4 6.37 -7.74 -10.05
N GLY A 5 5.61 -8.06 -11.11
CA GLY A 5 5.45 -7.16 -12.26
C GLY A 5 4.79 -5.84 -11.90
N TYR A 6 3.77 -5.89 -11.04
CA TYR A 6 3.12 -4.68 -10.52
C TYR A 6 4.08 -3.78 -9.74
N PHE A 7 4.86 -4.33 -8.79
CA PHE A 7 5.82 -3.55 -8.01
C PHE A 7 6.97 -3.01 -8.86
N ARG A 8 7.47 -3.78 -9.84
CA ARG A 8 8.53 -3.32 -10.76
C ARG A 8 8.16 -2.02 -11.50
N ALA A 9 6.88 -1.80 -11.80
CA ALA A 9 6.41 -0.58 -12.45
C ALA A 9 6.61 0.70 -11.61
N PHE A 10 6.82 0.57 -10.29
CA PHE A 10 7.03 1.69 -9.37
C PHE A 10 8.51 1.94 -9.02
N LYS A 11 9.42 1.11 -9.52
CA LYS A 11 10.86 1.25 -9.24
C LYS A 11 11.37 2.62 -9.72
N GLY A 12 11.98 3.38 -8.80
CA GLY A 12 12.45 4.73 -9.06
C GLY A 12 11.37 5.82 -8.99
N LEU A 13 10.10 5.45 -8.81
CA LEU A 13 8.98 6.38 -8.61
C LEU A 13 8.52 6.42 -7.15
N ALA A 14 8.35 5.25 -6.53
CA ALA A 14 7.95 5.14 -5.13
C ALA A 14 9.19 5.18 -4.22
N ARG A 15 9.13 6.00 -3.16
CA ARG A 15 10.19 6.08 -2.13
C ARG A 15 10.09 4.92 -1.14
N HIS A 16 8.87 4.53 -0.76
CA HIS A 16 8.61 3.45 0.18
C HIS A 16 7.21 2.88 -0.08
N VAL A 17 7.01 1.60 0.23
CA VAL A 17 5.74 0.88 0.08
C VAL A 17 5.29 0.32 1.42
N TYR A 18 4.12 0.75 1.88
CA TYR A 18 3.43 0.10 3.00
C TYR A 18 2.46 -0.94 2.46
N THR A 19 2.63 -2.20 2.83
CA THR A 19 1.68 -3.26 2.46
C THR A 19 0.67 -3.46 3.58
N VAL A 20 -0.62 -3.53 3.21
CA VAL A 20 -1.74 -3.60 4.14
C VAL A 20 -2.56 -4.87 3.91
N PRO A 21 -3.17 -5.45 4.95
CA PRO A 21 -4.11 -6.55 4.77
C PRO A 21 -5.35 -6.05 4.01
N VAL A 22 -5.91 -6.91 3.17
CA VAL A 22 -7.20 -6.66 2.48
C VAL A 22 -8.17 -7.76 2.88
N SER A 23 -9.06 -7.44 3.82
CA SER A 23 -9.94 -8.40 4.52
C SER A 23 -11.09 -8.95 3.66
N LEU A 24 -11.42 -8.27 2.55
CA LEU A 24 -12.60 -8.56 1.73
C LEU A 24 -12.37 -9.60 0.62
N SER A 25 -11.26 -10.34 0.65
CA SER A 25 -10.95 -11.35 -0.37
C SER A 25 -10.28 -12.58 0.22
N GLU A 26 -10.89 -13.76 0.03
CA GLU A 26 -10.26 -15.06 0.35
C GLU A 26 -9.00 -15.36 -0.47
N ALA A 27 -8.77 -14.61 -1.56
CA ALA A 27 -7.57 -14.70 -2.41
C ALA A 27 -6.53 -13.61 -2.08
N SER A 28 -6.64 -12.95 -0.93
CA SER A 28 -5.71 -11.90 -0.51
C SER A 28 -4.38 -12.50 -0.11
N VAL A 29 -3.29 -11.95 -0.66
CA VAL A 29 -1.93 -12.33 -0.25
C VAL A 29 -1.62 -11.64 1.08
N PRO A 30 -1.04 -12.35 2.06
CA PRO A 30 -0.58 -11.76 3.30
C PRO A 30 0.29 -10.51 3.05
N ASN A 31 0.11 -9.48 3.89
CA ASN A 31 0.78 -8.21 3.68
C ASN A 31 2.31 -8.31 3.86
N ASP A 32 2.78 -9.19 4.74
CA ASP A 32 4.19 -9.54 4.90
C ASP A 32 4.78 -10.18 3.63
N GLU A 33 4.07 -11.14 3.01
CA GLU A 33 4.47 -11.70 1.71
C GLU A 33 4.52 -10.63 0.60
N LEU A 34 3.56 -9.71 0.58
CA LEU A 34 3.56 -8.59 -0.36
C LEU A 34 4.78 -7.68 -0.16
N ALA A 35 5.18 -7.42 1.09
CA ALA A 35 6.34 -6.60 1.40
C ALA A 35 7.61 -7.26 0.86
N ILE A 36 7.76 -8.58 1.07
CA ILE A 36 8.88 -9.36 0.52
C ILE A 36 8.94 -9.22 -1.00
N ARG A 37 7.81 -9.40 -1.70
CA ARG A 37 7.74 -9.27 -3.16
C ARG A 37 8.06 -7.85 -3.66
N ALA A 38 7.69 -6.82 -2.91
CA ALA A 38 8.06 -5.44 -3.22
C ALA A 38 9.57 -5.18 -3.04
N VAL A 39 10.16 -5.74 -1.99
CA VAL A 39 11.62 -5.70 -1.76
C VAL A 39 12.37 -6.41 -2.87
N GLU A 40 11.93 -7.61 -3.28
CA GLU A 40 12.51 -8.35 -4.42
C GLU A 40 12.38 -7.57 -5.75
N ALA A 41 11.35 -6.74 -5.90
CA ALA A 41 11.19 -5.86 -7.05
C ALA A 41 12.09 -4.60 -6.99
N GLY A 42 12.88 -4.43 -5.92
CA GLY A 42 13.82 -3.31 -5.74
C GLY A 42 13.19 -2.06 -5.13
N LEU A 43 12.13 -2.21 -4.34
CA LEU A 43 11.50 -1.14 -3.57
C LEU A 43 11.84 -1.28 -2.08
N SER A 44 11.88 -0.17 -1.35
CA SER A 44 11.81 -0.21 0.11
C SER A 44 10.36 -0.50 0.51
N ALA A 45 10.10 -1.51 1.35
CA ALA A 45 8.76 -1.87 1.75
C ALA A 45 8.68 -2.51 3.15
N GLU A 46 7.55 -2.32 3.82
CA GLU A 46 7.24 -2.99 5.09
C GLU A 46 5.73 -3.29 5.24
N PRO A 47 5.36 -4.37 5.95
CA PRO A 47 3.97 -4.66 6.26
C PRO A 47 3.48 -3.84 7.45
N VAL A 48 2.25 -3.34 7.35
CA VAL A 48 1.56 -2.61 8.43
C VAL A 48 0.15 -3.13 8.62
N SER A 49 -0.43 -2.85 9.80
CA SER A 49 -1.73 -3.41 10.21
C SER A 49 -2.94 -2.84 9.47
N SER A 50 -2.84 -1.62 8.92
CA SER A 50 -3.93 -0.92 8.24
C SER A 50 -3.41 0.29 7.46
N VAL A 51 -4.26 0.87 6.60
CA VAL A 51 -3.96 2.13 5.92
C VAL A 51 -3.80 3.26 6.93
N ALA A 52 -4.66 3.33 7.95
CA ALA A 52 -4.53 4.32 9.03
C ALA A 52 -3.18 4.21 9.75
N ASN A 53 -2.71 2.99 10.05
CA ASN A 53 -1.39 2.77 10.63
C ASN A 53 -0.27 3.23 9.70
N ALA A 54 -0.35 2.97 8.39
CA ALA A 54 0.60 3.47 7.40
C ALA A 54 0.70 5.00 7.42
N LEU A 55 -0.46 5.68 7.44
CA LEU A 55 -0.53 7.14 7.44
C LEU A 55 0.01 7.75 8.75
N MET A 56 -0.25 7.13 9.90
CA MET A 56 0.33 7.56 11.18
C MET A 56 1.85 7.40 11.19
N LEU A 57 2.35 6.25 10.72
CA LEU A 57 3.79 6.01 10.65
C LEU A 57 4.49 7.00 9.71
N LEU A 58 3.88 7.25 8.54
CA LEU A 58 4.39 8.25 7.60
C LEU A 58 4.37 9.66 8.21
N ARG A 59 3.30 10.06 8.91
CA ARG A 59 3.23 11.35 9.62
C ARG A 59 4.38 11.50 10.62
N ASP A 60 4.68 10.45 11.38
CA ASP A 60 5.65 10.51 12.48
C ASP A 60 7.10 10.41 12.01
N THR A 61 7.34 9.85 10.82
CA THR A 61 8.70 9.59 10.28
C THR A 61 9.09 10.51 9.12
N TRP A 62 8.15 11.26 8.55
CA TRP A 62 8.41 12.12 7.40
C TRP A 62 8.85 13.53 7.78
N ASP A 63 9.98 13.96 7.23
CA ASP A 63 10.63 15.26 7.50
C ASP A 63 10.66 16.20 6.27
N GLY A 64 10.08 15.78 5.14
CA GLY A 64 10.08 16.54 3.89
C GLY A 64 8.80 17.34 3.62
N PRO A 65 8.68 17.96 2.43
CA PRO A 65 7.42 18.54 1.94
C PRO A 65 6.29 17.49 1.93
N PRO A 66 5.01 17.88 2.02
CA PRO A 66 3.89 16.94 2.07
C PRO A 66 4.01 15.85 0.99
N PRO A 67 4.08 14.56 1.37
CA PRO A 67 4.35 13.49 0.43
C PRO A 67 3.11 13.22 -0.42
N ARG A 68 3.34 12.70 -1.63
CA ARG A 68 2.27 12.17 -2.47
C ARG A 68 2.04 10.70 -2.12
N ILE A 69 0.82 10.36 -1.72
CA ILE A 69 0.43 9.01 -1.32
C ILE A 69 -0.44 8.40 -2.42
N LEU A 70 -0.07 7.20 -2.87
CA LEU A 70 -0.85 6.41 -3.82
C LEU A 70 -1.37 5.15 -3.11
N ILE A 71 -2.68 5.03 -2.97
CA ILE A 71 -3.35 3.84 -2.42
C ILE A 71 -3.85 3.02 -3.60
N SER A 72 -3.28 1.83 -3.82
CA SER A 72 -3.58 1.03 -5.01
C SER A 72 -3.26 -0.46 -4.82
N GLY A 73 -3.46 -1.27 -5.86
CA GLY A 73 -3.17 -2.71 -5.86
C GLY A 73 -4.42 -3.59 -5.77
N SER A 74 -5.52 -3.08 -5.20
CA SER A 74 -6.81 -3.79 -5.12
C SER A 74 -8.00 -2.83 -5.21
N LEU A 75 -9.05 -3.22 -5.93
CA LEU A 75 -10.32 -2.48 -5.94
C LEU A 75 -11.04 -2.59 -4.60
N TYR A 76 -10.91 -3.72 -3.90
CA TYR A 76 -11.44 -3.87 -2.54
C TYR A 76 -10.74 -2.93 -1.55
N LEU A 77 -9.43 -2.75 -1.68
CA LEU A 77 -8.67 -1.78 -0.89
C LEU A 77 -9.12 -0.35 -1.20
N ALA A 78 -9.19 0.01 -2.48
CA ALA A 78 -9.64 1.34 -2.90
C ALA A 78 -11.05 1.64 -2.39
N GLY A 79 -11.98 0.69 -2.51
CA GLY A 79 -13.35 0.83 -2.00
C GLY A 79 -13.41 0.99 -0.48
N ALA A 80 -12.66 0.19 0.27
CA ALA A 80 -12.59 0.29 1.74
C ALA A 80 -12.04 1.67 2.18
N VAL A 81 -10.95 2.12 1.58
CA VAL A 81 -10.35 3.43 1.88
C VAL A 81 -11.30 4.58 1.53
N LEU A 82 -11.96 4.52 0.37
CA LEU A 82 -12.93 5.54 -0.03
C LEU A 82 -14.12 5.60 0.93
N ALA A 83 -14.60 4.45 1.41
CA ALA A 83 -15.65 4.38 2.41
C ALA A 83 -15.21 4.96 3.76
N GLU A 84 -14.01 4.59 4.25
CA GLU A 84 -13.42 5.16 5.47
C GLU A 84 -13.19 6.67 5.37
N ASN A 85 -12.84 7.16 4.18
CA ASN A 85 -12.65 8.59 3.89
C ASN A 85 -13.98 9.36 3.70
N GLY A 86 -15.14 8.68 3.71
CA GLY A 86 -16.44 9.31 3.47
C GLY A 86 -16.66 9.79 2.02
N THR A 87 -15.90 9.23 1.06
CA THR A 87 -15.97 9.57 -0.37
C THR A 87 -16.27 8.33 -1.22
N PRO A 88 -17.41 7.64 -1.01
CA PRO A 88 -17.75 6.46 -1.80
C PRO A 88 -17.91 6.81 -3.29
N PRO A 89 -17.61 5.87 -4.21
CA PRO A 89 -17.90 6.07 -5.63
C PRO A 89 -19.38 6.40 -5.87
N VAL A 90 -19.65 7.38 -6.75
CA VAL A 90 -20.99 7.77 -7.21
C VAL A 90 -21.35 7.11 -8.53
#